data_AF-A0A4Q7D4C1-F1
#
_entry.id   AF-A0A4Q7D4C1-F1
#
_cell.length_a   1.000
_cell.length_b   1.000
_cell.length_c   1.000
_cell.angle_alpha   90.00
_cell.angle_beta   90.00
_cell.angle_gamma   90.00
#
_symmetry.space_group_name_H-M   'P 1'
#
loop_
_entity.id
_entity.type
_entity.pdbx_description
1 polymer ?
#
loop_
_entity_poly.entity_id
_entity_poly.type
_entity_poly.pdbx_seq_one_letter_code
_entity_poly.pdbx_strand_id
1 'polypeptide(L)'
;MEDINKSLKDNGIRIGSDLVSNGKILKIYHNDILCKIAKIDSHPARLTAGYQAMLNDVYKIQAYTELGSKIVNEKLQKDLPVKEFKFDDPNQLICSSLYLSAITLYGKCFTSAEGRIAQLQETQILKRMSESQQKNHAKFMDLRHNWAGHGGNSNHELMCGVVAFLPDNKALTLYPALSTGFSVAGSFEDLSDLCSILAEEIQYRKDQHSADVFKNRDQQEYLYELLDKSKLFLHIEDPQPETSKKAKMKQKKNKRT
;
A
#
# COMPACT_ATOMS: atom_id res chain seq x y z
N MET A 1 5.48 -1.21 -17.01
CA MET A 1 5.64 -1.71 -15.63
C MET A 1 6.42 -3.01 -15.70
N GLU A 2 7.62 -3.06 -15.13
CA GLU A 2 8.39 -4.31 -15.10
C GLU A 2 7.87 -5.18 -13.95
N ASP A 3 7.11 -6.22 -14.29
CA ASP A 3 6.68 -7.21 -13.31
C ASP A 3 7.92 -8.00 -12.87
N ILE A 4 8.39 -7.75 -11.65
CA ILE A 4 9.56 -8.46 -11.09
C ILE A 4 9.34 -9.96 -11.11
N ASN A 5 8.11 -10.45 -10.92
CA ASN A 5 7.85 -11.89 -11.02
C ASN A 5 8.01 -12.39 -12.45
N LYS A 6 7.67 -11.57 -13.45
CA LYS A 6 7.93 -11.88 -14.85
C LYS A 6 9.43 -11.89 -15.14
N SER A 7 10.16 -10.84 -14.75
CA SER A 7 11.62 -10.76 -14.92
C SER A 7 12.35 -11.93 -14.24
N LEU A 8 11.95 -12.30 -13.02
CA LEU A 8 12.49 -13.48 -12.33
C LEU A 8 12.19 -14.78 -13.09
N LYS A 9 10.95 -14.98 -13.55
CA LYS A 9 10.56 -16.16 -14.33
C LYS A 9 11.32 -16.26 -15.65
N ASP A 10 11.49 -15.14 -16.34
CA ASP A 10 12.22 -15.07 -17.61
C ASP A 10 13.71 -15.44 -17.41
N ASN A 11 14.25 -15.23 -16.20
CA ASN A 11 15.59 -15.67 -15.78
C ASN A 11 15.59 -17.06 -15.09
N GLY A 12 14.53 -17.84 -15.24
CA GLY A 12 14.42 -19.19 -14.67
C GLY A 12 14.27 -19.23 -13.14
N ILE A 13 14.06 -18.09 -12.48
CA ILE A 13 13.88 -18.00 -11.03
C ILE A 13 12.40 -18.13 -10.67
N ARG A 14 12.09 -19.09 -9.80
CA ARG A 14 10.76 -19.26 -9.22
C ARG A 14 10.83 -19.14 -7.70
N ILE A 15 9.96 -18.32 -7.14
CA ILE A 15 9.80 -18.18 -5.69
C ILE A 15 8.58 -19.00 -5.24
N GLY A 16 8.79 -19.93 -4.32
CA GLY A 16 7.73 -20.69 -3.66
C GLY A 16 7.53 -20.22 -2.22
N SER A 17 6.29 -20.14 -1.76
CA SER A 17 5.98 -19.84 -0.36
C SER A 17 4.88 -20.74 0.18
N ASP A 18 5.14 -21.41 1.29
CA ASP A 18 4.18 -22.27 1.99
C ASP A 18 3.77 -21.59 3.31
N LEU A 19 2.46 -21.53 3.60
CA LEU A 19 1.96 -21.09 4.91
C LEU A 19 2.20 -22.19 5.94
N VAL A 20 2.72 -21.81 7.12
CA VAL A 20 2.94 -22.72 8.25
C VAL A 20 2.39 -22.10 9.54
N SER A 21 2.29 -22.90 10.61
CA SER A 21 1.57 -22.52 11.83
C SER A 21 2.04 -21.23 12.52
N ASN A 22 3.28 -20.79 12.27
CA ASN A 22 3.89 -19.59 12.89
C ASN A 22 4.60 -18.68 11.85
N GLY A 23 4.19 -18.74 10.59
CA GLY A 23 4.82 -17.92 9.55
C GLY A 23 4.72 -18.49 8.14
N LYS A 24 5.77 -18.25 7.36
CA LYS A 24 5.89 -18.70 5.98
C LYS A 24 7.23 -19.35 5.73
N ILE A 25 7.25 -20.41 4.93
CA ILE A 25 8.49 -21.00 4.43
C ILE A 25 8.73 -20.47 3.02
N LEU A 26 9.87 -19.82 2.80
CA LEU A 26 10.34 -19.36 1.50
C LEU A 26 11.27 -20.40 0.88
N LYS A 27 11.05 -20.71 -0.39
CA LYS A 27 11.92 -21.55 -1.24
C LYS A 27 12.20 -20.81 -2.54
N ILE A 28 13.42 -20.93 -3.05
CA ILE A 28 13.82 -20.35 -4.35
C ILE A 28 14.30 -21.49 -5.25
N TYR A 29 13.87 -21.48 -6.50
CA TYR A 29 14.28 -22.43 -7.52
C TYR A 29 14.91 -21.67 -8.69
N HIS A 30 15.95 -22.23 -9.29
CA HIS A 30 16.53 -21.76 -10.55
C HIS A 30 16.50 -22.92 -11.55
N ASN A 31 15.78 -22.77 -12.66
CA ASN A 31 15.50 -23.83 -13.63
C ASN A 31 15.01 -25.11 -12.95
N ASP A 32 14.03 -24.96 -12.05
CA ASP A 32 13.42 -25.99 -11.21
C ASP A 32 14.34 -26.69 -10.19
N ILE A 33 15.60 -26.27 -10.09
CA ILE A 33 16.53 -26.76 -9.06
C ILE A 33 16.36 -25.92 -7.79
N LEU A 34 16.09 -26.58 -6.66
CA LEU A 34 15.97 -25.93 -5.36
C LEU A 34 17.31 -25.32 -4.93
N CYS A 35 17.32 -24.00 -4.69
CA CYS A 35 18.50 -23.25 -4.29
C CYS A 35 18.67 -23.25 -2.77
N LYS A 36 19.93 -23.22 -2.32
CA LYS A 36 20.24 -22.75 -0.97
C LYS A 36 20.05 -21.24 -0.90
N ILE A 37 19.46 -20.77 0.19
CA ILE A 37 19.16 -19.37 0.44
C ILE A 37 19.64 -18.94 1.82
N ALA A 38 20.16 -17.72 1.90
CA ALA A 38 20.56 -17.09 3.15
C ALA A 38 19.84 -15.74 3.28
N LYS A 39 19.48 -15.38 4.51
CA LYS A 39 18.87 -14.07 4.78
C LYS A 39 19.96 -13.01 4.88
N ILE A 40 19.84 -11.95 4.10
CA ILE A 40 20.55 -10.69 4.35
C ILE A 40 19.72 -9.83 5.30
N ASP A 41 20.27 -9.48 6.46
CA ASP A 41 19.57 -8.74 7.51
C ASP A 41 20.36 -7.51 7.97
N SER A 42 21.12 -6.92 7.05
CA SER A 42 21.73 -5.61 7.26
C SER A 42 20.66 -4.52 7.20
N HIS A 43 20.94 -3.35 7.78
CA HIS A 43 20.02 -2.21 7.72
C HIS A 43 19.71 -1.77 6.27
N PRO A 44 20.71 -1.64 5.36
CA PRO A 44 20.45 -1.35 3.95
C PRO A 44 19.58 -2.42 3.27
N ALA A 45 19.84 -3.71 3.51
CA ALA A 45 19.04 -4.79 2.93
C ALA A 45 17.56 -4.72 3.35
N ARG A 46 17.29 -4.42 4.63
CA ARG A 46 15.92 -4.21 5.12
C ARG A 46 15.26 -2.97 4.49
N LEU A 47 16.01 -1.89 4.27
CA LEU A 47 15.50 -0.70 3.59
C LEU A 47 15.17 -0.99 2.12
N THR A 48 16.06 -1.68 1.39
CA THR A 48 15.83 -2.13 0.01
C THR A 48 14.56 -2.98 -0.09
N ALA A 49 14.39 -3.97 0.79
CA ALA A 49 13.17 -4.78 0.85
C ALA A 49 11.92 -3.92 1.19
N GLY A 50 12.07 -2.93 2.08
CA GLY A 50 11.02 -1.98 2.42
C GLY A 50 10.56 -1.15 1.22
N TYR A 51 11.49 -0.56 0.47
CA TYR A 51 11.18 0.19 -0.74
C TYR A 51 10.62 -0.70 -1.85
N GLN A 52 11.08 -1.95 -1.98
CA GLN A 52 10.48 -2.92 -2.90
C GLN A 52 9.01 -3.21 -2.54
N ALA A 53 8.69 -3.31 -1.25
CA ALA A 53 7.30 -3.46 -0.81
C ALA A 53 6.45 -2.21 -1.09
N MET A 54 7.05 -1.01 -1.09
CA MET A 54 6.37 0.23 -1.50
C MET A 54 6.12 0.27 -3.01
N LEU A 55 7.09 -0.14 -3.84
CA LEU A 55 6.88 -0.28 -5.28
C LEU A 55 5.72 -1.22 -5.59
N ASN A 56 5.63 -2.35 -4.89
CA ASN A 56 4.51 -3.27 -5.05
C ASN A 56 3.16 -2.64 -4.70
N ASP A 57 3.11 -1.73 -3.71
CA ASP A 57 1.89 -0.96 -3.42
C ASP A 57 1.59 0.00 -4.58
N VAL A 58 2.58 0.73 -5.11
CA VAL A 58 2.43 1.64 -6.26
C VAL A 58 1.98 0.92 -7.54
N TYR A 59 2.54 -0.24 -7.85
CA TYR A 59 2.14 -1.05 -9.01
C TYR A 59 0.70 -1.54 -8.91
N LYS A 60 0.23 -1.88 -7.70
CA LYS A 60 -1.19 -2.19 -7.48
C LYS A 60 -2.07 -0.97 -7.70
N ILE A 61 -1.67 0.21 -7.22
CA ILE A 61 -2.42 1.44 -7.46
C ILE A 61 -2.54 1.69 -8.96
N GLN A 62 -1.44 1.59 -9.71
CA GLN A 62 -1.45 1.77 -11.16
C GLN A 62 -2.37 0.78 -11.88
N ALA A 63 -2.37 -0.49 -11.48
CA ALA A 63 -3.31 -1.48 -12.02
C ALA A 63 -4.78 -1.15 -11.67
N TYR A 64 -5.05 -0.65 -10.46
CA TYR A 64 -6.38 -0.24 -10.04
C TYR A 64 -6.86 1.00 -10.77
N THR A 65 -6.00 2.00 -10.96
CA THR A 65 -6.32 3.24 -11.69
C THR A 65 -6.54 2.95 -13.17
N GLU A 66 -5.74 2.08 -13.79
CA GLU A 66 -5.91 1.69 -15.19
C GLU A 66 -7.27 0.99 -15.42
N LEU A 67 -7.58 -0.03 -14.61
CA LEU A 67 -8.87 -0.73 -14.69
C LEU A 67 -10.04 0.21 -14.36
N GLY A 68 -9.88 1.04 -13.33
CA GLY A 68 -10.86 2.03 -12.90
C GLY A 68 -11.18 3.03 -14.02
N SER A 69 -10.16 3.67 -14.59
CA SER A 69 -10.28 4.57 -15.75
C SER A 69 -10.96 3.88 -16.93
N LYS A 70 -10.62 2.61 -17.21
CA LYS A 70 -11.26 1.87 -18.29
C LYS A 70 -12.77 1.71 -18.08
N ILE A 71 -13.18 1.23 -16.90
CA ILE A 71 -14.61 1.06 -16.58
C ILE A 71 -15.33 2.41 -16.62
N VAL A 72 -14.70 3.46 -16.08
CA VAL A 72 -15.28 4.81 -16.09
C VAL A 72 -15.48 5.32 -17.50
N ASN A 73 -14.49 5.17 -18.38
CA ASN A 73 -14.56 5.72 -19.73
C ASN A 73 -15.49 4.90 -20.65
N GLU A 74 -15.62 3.59 -20.43
CA GLU A 74 -16.39 2.71 -21.32
C GLU A 74 -17.82 2.43 -20.84
N LYS A 75 -18.04 2.42 -19.52
CA LYS A 75 -19.28 1.90 -18.89
C LYS A 75 -20.00 2.93 -18.05
N LEU A 76 -19.28 3.89 -17.48
CA LEU A 76 -19.86 5.01 -16.76
C LEU A 76 -19.82 6.25 -17.66
N GLN A 77 -20.74 7.18 -17.53
CA GLN A 77 -20.72 8.37 -18.38
C GLN A 77 -19.57 9.29 -17.95
N LYS A 78 -18.59 9.50 -18.83
CA LYS A 78 -17.30 10.17 -18.61
C LYS A 78 -17.36 11.51 -17.87
N ASP A 79 -18.44 12.28 -18.04
CA ASP A 79 -18.48 13.69 -17.66
C ASP A 79 -19.46 14.02 -16.52
N LEU A 80 -20.11 13.01 -15.94
CA LEU A 80 -21.02 13.21 -14.82
C LEU A 80 -20.46 12.57 -13.56
N PRO A 81 -20.28 13.32 -12.46
CA PRO A 81 -19.95 12.70 -11.19
C PRO A 81 -21.06 11.71 -10.84
N VAL A 82 -20.68 10.53 -10.36
CA VAL A 82 -21.64 9.60 -9.77
C VAL A 82 -22.23 10.32 -8.56
N LYS A 83 -23.46 10.82 -8.68
CA LYS A 83 -24.10 11.61 -7.62
C LYS A 83 -24.56 10.73 -6.47
N GLU A 84 -24.93 9.49 -6.77
CA GLU A 84 -25.44 8.52 -5.84
C GLU A 84 -24.82 7.16 -6.14
N PHE A 85 -24.27 6.51 -5.11
CA PHE A 85 -23.74 5.16 -5.23
C PHE A 85 -24.88 4.14 -5.31
N LYS A 86 -24.89 3.32 -6.36
CA LYS A 86 -25.88 2.26 -6.58
C LYS A 86 -25.29 0.89 -6.25
N PHE A 87 -25.85 0.24 -5.24
CA PHE A 87 -25.40 -1.10 -4.79
C PHE A 87 -25.62 -2.20 -5.84
N ASP A 88 -26.57 -2.03 -6.74
CA ASP A 88 -26.91 -2.97 -7.81
C ASP A 88 -26.16 -2.69 -9.13
N ASP A 89 -25.37 -1.62 -9.20
CA ASP A 89 -24.51 -1.32 -10.34
C ASP A 89 -23.10 -1.92 -10.12
N PRO A 90 -22.75 -3.03 -10.80
CA PRO A 90 -21.48 -3.70 -10.61
C PRO A 90 -20.28 -2.81 -11.00
N ASN A 91 -20.44 -1.91 -11.97
CA ASN A 91 -19.35 -1.02 -12.39
C ASN A 91 -19.05 0.01 -11.29
N GLN A 92 -20.09 0.55 -10.65
CA GLN A 92 -19.92 1.46 -9.51
C GLN A 92 -19.28 0.76 -8.32
N LEU A 93 -19.74 -0.46 -7.99
CA LEU A 93 -19.16 -1.28 -6.92
C LEU A 93 -17.66 -1.51 -7.14
N ILE A 94 -17.28 -1.92 -8.35
CA ILE A 94 -15.88 -2.18 -8.71
C ILE A 94 -15.06 -0.89 -8.64
N CYS A 95 -15.49 0.19 -9.31
CA CYS A 95 -14.74 1.45 -9.31
C CYS A 95 -14.59 2.05 -7.92
N SER A 96 -15.64 2.05 -7.10
CA SER A 96 -15.58 2.52 -5.71
C SER A 96 -14.55 1.70 -4.91
N SER A 97 -14.58 0.37 -5.04
CA SER A 97 -13.64 -0.53 -4.36
C SER A 97 -12.19 -0.32 -4.80
N LEU A 98 -11.97 -0.15 -6.10
CA LEU A 98 -10.64 0.14 -6.67
C LEU A 98 -10.12 1.49 -6.18
N TYR A 99 -10.96 2.52 -6.17
CA TYR A 99 -10.60 3.87 -5.74
C TYR A 99 -10.25 3.91 -4.26
N LEU A 100 -11.09 3.30 -3.40
CA LEU A 100 -10.83 3.17 -1.96
C LEU A 100 -9.51 2.42 -1.68
N SER A 101 -9.28 1.32 -2.41
CA SER A 101 -8.05 0.53 -2.29
C SER A 101 -6.83 1.33 -2.73
N ALA A 102 -6.94 2.07 -3.83
CA ALA A 102 -5.89 2.90 -4.38
C ALA A 102 -5.51 4.05 -3.43
N ILE A 103 -6.48 4.77 -2.88
CA ILE A 103 -6.27 5.82 -1.87
C ILE A 103 -5.60 5.27 -0.62
N THR A 104 -6.04 4.09 -0.16
CA THR A 104 -5.47 3.44 1.03
C THR A 104 -4.00 3.10 0.83
N LEU A 105 -3.66 2.48 -0.31
CA LEU A 105 -2.28 2.15 -0.65
C LEU A 105 -1.43 3.41 -0.88
N TYR A 106 -2.00 4.44 -1.50
CA TYR A 106 -1.33 5.73 -1.70
C TYR A 106 -0.95 6.37 -0.38
N GLY A 107 -1.90 6.55 0.53
CA GLY A 107 -1.63 7.15 1.85
C GLY A 107 -0.67 6.31 2.70
N LYS A 108 -0.68 4.97 2.54
CA LYS A 108 0.27 4.07 3.20
C LYS A 108 1.73 4.35 2.83
N CYS A 109 2.00 4.97 1.68
CA CYS A 109 3.36 5.40 1.31
C CYS A 109 3.90 6.55 2.19
N PHE A 110 3.01 7.31 2.84
CA PHE A 110 3.36 8.50 3.63
C PHE A 110 3.15 8.30 5.13
N THR A 111 2.25 7.40 5.54
CA THR A 111 2.02 7.10 6.96
C THR A 111 2.99 6.05 7.49
N SER A 112 3.42 6.18 8.76
CA SER A 112 4.22 5.14 9.42
C SER A 112 3.42 3.84 9.54
N ALA A 113 4.08 2.72 9.24
CA ALA A 113 3.51 1.38 9.41
C ALA A 113 4.47 0.53 10.26
N GLU A 114 3.96 -0.03 11.36
CA GLU A 114 4.70 -0.96 12.23
C GLU A 114 5.01 -2.25 11.44
N GLY A 115 6.18 -2.28 10.79
CA GLY A 115 6.62 -3.42 9.97
C GLY A 115 7.39 -3.03 8.71
N ARG A 116 7.29 -1.78 8.25
CA ARG A 116 8.08 -1.26 7.13
C ARG A 116 9.03 -0.17 7.63
N ILE A 117 10.34 -0.44 7.56
CA ILE A 117 11.38 0.52 7.97
C ILE A 117 11.48 1.68 6.96
N ALA A 118 11.23 1.40 5.68
CA ALA A 118 11.23 2.42 4.63
C ALA A 118 10.04 3.38 4.78
N GLN A 119 10.32 4.68 4.72
CA GLN A 119 9.32 5.75 4.74
C GLN A 119 9.70 6.81 3.72
N LEU A 120 8.70 7.39 3.04
CA LEU A 120 8.90 8.59 2.23
C LEU A 120 8.73 9.83 3.10
N GLN A 121 9.62 10.79 2.90
CA GLN A 121 9.47 12.11 3.49
C GLN A 121 8.59 12.95 2.57
N GLU A 122 7.36 13.21 2.99
CA GLU A 122 6.36 13.94 2.20
C GLU A 122 6.91 15.27 1.65
N THR A 123 7.61 16.03 2.51
CA THR A 123 8.24 17.31 2.13
C THR A 123 9.28 17.18 1.01
N GLN A 124 9.91 16.03 0.83
CA GLN A 124 10.86 15.77 -0.25
C GLN A 124 10.14 15.40 -1.55
N ILE A 125 9.03 14.66 -1.44
CA ILE A 125 8.18 14.30 -2.58
C ILE A 125 7.50 15.53 -3.17
N LEU A 126 6.90 16.38 -2.32
CA LEU A 126 6.16 17.56 -2.77
C LEU A 126 7.01 18.52 -3.60
N LYS A 127 8.33 18.59 -3.35
CA LYS A 127 9.27 19.39 -4.16
C LYS A 127 9.41 18.91 -5.60
N ARG A 128 9.05 17.66 -5.89
CA ARG A 128 9.06 17.07 -7.24
C ARG A 128 7.70 17.20 -7.95
N MET A 129 6.70 17.75 -7.27
CA MET A 129 5.34 17.89 -7.76
C MET A 129 5.04 19.33 -8.18
N SER A 130 4.30 19.49 -9.27
CA SER A 130 3.69 20.77 -9.65
C SER A 130 2.63 21.21 -8.63
N GLU A 131 2.23 22.48 -8.65
CA GLU A 131 1.17 22.97 -7.73
C GLU A 131 -0.13 22.17 -7.86
N SER A 132 -0.51 21.78 -9.08
CA SER A 132 -1.71 20.94 -9.31
C SER A 132 -1.54 19.55 -8.69
N GLN A 133 -0.36 18.95 -8.84
CA GLN A 133 -0.05 17.64 -8.24
C GLN A 133 -0.02 17.71 -6.71
N GLN A 134 0.48 18.81 -6.12
CA GLN A 134 0.45 19.02 -4.67
C GLN A 134 -1.00 19.16 -4.15
N LYS A 135 -1.87 19.85 -4.89
CA LYS A 135 -3.31 19.91 -4.57
C LYS A 135 -3.97 18.53 -4.63
N ASN A 136 -3.67 17.75 -5.67
CA ASN A 136 -4.16 16.38 -5.79
C ASN A 136 -3.62 15.48 -4.66
N HIS A 137 -2.33 15.61 -4.31
CA HIS A 137 -1.76 14.91 -3.16
C HIS A 137 -2.53 15.22 -1.87
N ALA A 138 -2.76 16.50 -1.57
CA ALA A 138 -3.51 16.92 -0.38
C ALA A 138 -4.94 16.35 -0.37
N LYS A 139 -5.62 16.39 -1.52
CA LYS A 139 -6.94 15.77 -1.72
C LYS A 139 -6.92 14.27 -1.39
N PHE A 140 -5.97 13.50 -1.92
CA PHE A 140 -5.95 12.04 -1.67
C PHE A 140 -5.52 11.67 -0.24
N MET A 141 -4.65 12.47 0.38
CA MET A 141 -4.32 12.30 1.80
C MET A 141 -5.51 12.59 2.71
N ASP A 142 -6.28 13.64 2.39
CA ASP A 142 -7.54 13.96 3.07
C ASP A 142 -8.56 12.82 2.93
N LEU A 143 -8.78 12.31 1.71
CA LEU A 143 -9.64 11.16 1.47
C LEU A 143 -9.18 9.90 2.23
N ARG A 144 -7.87 9.63 2.28
CA ARG A 144 -7.36 8.51 3.09
C ARG A 144 -7.68 8.70 4.57
N HIS A 145 -7.61 9.93 5.07
CA HIS A 145 -7.84 10.20 6.50
C HIS A 145 -9.33 10.17 6.84
N ASN A 146 -10.14 10.88 6.07
CA ASN A 146 -11.52 11.23 6.39
C ASN A 146 -12.59 10.42 5.65
N TRP A 147 -12.19 9.58 4.70
CA TRP A 147 -13.09 8.63 4.05
C TRP A 147 -12.66 7.19 4.31
N ALA A 148 -11.42 6.83 3.96
CA ALA A 148 -10.94 5.46 4.11
C ALA A 148 -10.60 5.07 5.57
N GLY A 149 -10.13 6.03 6.36
CA GLY A 149 -9.65 5.79 7.73
C GLY A 149 -10.68 6.08 8.82
N HIS A 150 -11.34 7.24 8.73
CA HIS A 150 -12.31 7.73 9.69
C HIS A 150 -13.50 8.31 8.92
N GLY A 151 -14.59 7.55 8.78
CA GLY A 151 -15.77 8.01 8.04
C GLY A 151 -16.44 9.23 8.67
N GLY A 152 -17.23 9.95 7.87
CA GLY A 152 -18.08 11.07 8.34
C GLY A 152 -17.48 12.46 8.31
N ASN A 153 -16.32 12.64 7.67
CA ASN A 153 -15.77 13.97 7.37
C ASN A 153 -15.29 14.07 5.91
N SER A 154 -16.03 13.50 4.97
CA SER A 154 -15.68 13.56 3.55
C SER A 154 -16.90 13.81 2.67
N ASN A 155 -16.66 14.29 1.45
CA ASN A 155 -17.71 14.47 0.44
C ASN A 155 -18.17 13.15 -0.20
N HIS A 156 -17.68 12.00 0.28
CA HIS A 156 -18.03 10.64 -0.19
C HIS A 156 -19.05 9.93 0.71
N GLU A 157 -19.46 10.57 1.81
CA GLU A 157 -20.46 10.04 2.72
C GLU A 157 -21.36 11.18 3.23
N LEU A 158 -22.65 10.91 3.35
CA LEU A 158 -23.61 11.76 4.03
C LEU A 158 -24.22 10.97 5.18
N MET A 159 -24.01 11.43 6.41
CA MET A 159 -24.64 10.87 7.60
C MET A 159 -25.34 12.00 8.35
N CYS A 160 -26.66 11.95 8.42
CA CYS A 160 -27.43 13.00 9.08
C CYS A 160 -28.71 12.43 9.72
N GLY A 161 -29.07 12.91 10.90
CA GLY A 161 -30.39 12.70 11.48
C GLY A 161 -31.29 13.87 11.06
N VAL A 162 -32.43 13.58 10.43
CA VAL A 162 -33.38 14.59 9.97
C VAL A 162 -34.79 14.25 10.43
N VAL A 163 -35.64 15.26 10.54
CA VAL A 163 -37.09 15.07 10.68
C VAL A 163 -37.73 15.59 9.40
N ALA A 164 -38.39 14.71 8.66
CA ALA A 164 -39.20 15.06 7.52
C ALA A 164 -40.64 15.29 7.97
N PHE A 165 -41.25 16.41 7.56
CA PHE A 165 -42.68 16.63 7.70
C PHE A 165 -43.38 16.14 6.45
N LEU A 166 -44.25 15.14 6.61
CA LEU A 166 -45.06 14.60 5.52
C LEU A 166 -46.11 15.64 5.07
N PRO A 167 -46.73 15.49 3.88
CA PRO A 167 -47.75 16.41 3.39
C PRO A 167 -48.95 16.60 4.35
N ASP A 168 -49.19 15.65 5.25
CA ASP A 168 -50.23 15.71 6.29
C ASP A 168 -49.72 16.29 7.64
N ASN A 169 -48.55 16.93 7.63
CA ASN A 169 -47.85 17.52 8.79
C ASN A 169 -47.39 16.53 9.87
N LYS A 170 -47.44 15.22 9.62
CA LYS A 170 -46.83 14.24 10.55
C LYS A 170 -45.31 14.29 10.45
N ALA A 171 -44.66 14.25 11.60
CA ALA A 171 -43.21 14.16 11.71
C ALA A 171 -42.74 12.71 11.50
N LEU A 172 -41.73 12.52 10.66
CA LEU A 172 -41.03 11.27 10.44
C LEU A 172 -39.54 11.49 10.68
N THR A 173 -38.98 10.83 11.69
CA THR A 173 -37.53 10.83 11.91
C THR A 173 -36.86 9.89 10.92
N LEU A 174 -35.82 10.38 10.25
CA LEU A 174 -35.02 9.65 9.27
C LEU A 174 -33.54 9.78 9.62
N TYR A 175 -32.77 8.75 9.27
CA TYR A 175 -31.32 8.70 9.48
C TYR A 175 -30.61 8.36 8.16
N PRO A 176 -30.65 9.24 7.14
CA PRO A 176 -29.89 9.03 5.92
C PRO A 176 -28.40 8.81 6.22
N ALA A 177 -27.91 7.65 5.78
CA ALA A 177 -26.50 7.27 5.74
C ALA A 177 -26.18 6.85 4.30
N LEU A 178 -25.94 7.84 3.44
CA LEU A 178 -25.76 7.64 2.01
C LEU A 178 -24.27 7.63 1.69
N SER A 179 -23.83 6.66 0.90
CA SER A 179 -22.56 6.80 0.18
C SER A 179 -22.81 7.73 -1.00
N THR A 180 -22.28 8.95 -0.92
CA THR A 180 -22.28 9.83 -2.08
C THR A 180 -21.29 9.25 -3.07
N GLY A 181 -21.68 9.20 -4.36
CA GLY A 181 -20.86 8.53 -5.35
C GLY A 181 -19.47 9.14 -5.45
N PHE A 182 -18.54 8.37 -6.00
CA PHE A 182 -17.17 8.81 -6.18
C PHE A 182 -17.09 9.70 -7.43
N SER A 183 -16.43 10.85 -7.33
CA SER A 183 -16.14 11.69 -8.50
C SER A 183 -15.01 11.04 -9.31
N VAL A 184 -15.38 10.17 -10.25
CA VAL A 184 -14.39 9.38 -10.99
C VAL A 184 -13.72 10.10 -12.14
N ALA A 185 -14.39 11.06 -12.77
CA ALA A 185 -13.84 11.73 -13.94
C ALA A 185 -12.50 12.39 -13.57
N GLY A 186 -11.40 11.89 -14.15
CA GLY A 186 -10.05 12.39 -13.91
C GLY A 186 -9.40 11.92 -12.61
N SER A 187 -10.13 11.38 -11.62
CA SER A 187 -9.52 11.05 -10.31
C SER A 187 -8.58 9.84 -10.36
N PHE A 188 -8.84 8.87 -11.25
CA PHE A 188 -7.92 7.75 -11.45
C PHE A 188 -6.67 8.18 -12.20
N GLU A 189 -6.81 9.07 -13.18
CA GLU A 189 -5.72 9.68 -13.93
C GLU A 189 -4.84 10.53 -13.01
N ASP A 190 -5.45 11.41 -12.21
CA ASP A 190 -4.76 12.22 -11.19
C ASP A 190 -3.92 11.36 -10.25
N LEU A 191 -4.48 10.23 -9.77
CA LEU A 191 -3.79 9.34 -8.85
C LEU A 191 -2.67 8.57 -9.55
N SER A 192 -2.88 8.15 -10.81
CA SER A 192 -1.87 7.51 -11.65
C SER A 192 -0.67 8.42 -11.91
N ASP A 193 -0.91 9.71 -12.16
CA ASP A 193 0.13 10.72 -12.36
C ASP A 193 1.02 10.85 -11.12
N LEU A 194 0.42 10.95 -9.92
CA LEU A 194 1.17 11.01 -8.67
C LEU A 194 1.94 9.71 -8.41
N CYS A 195 1.38 8.55 -8.77
CA CYS A 195 2.04 7.26 -8.62
C CYS A 195 3.30 7.12 -9.47
N SER A 196 3.34 7.77 -10.63
CA SER A 196 4.55 7.78 -11.47
C SER A 196 5.71 8.50 -10.77
N ILE A 197 5.43 9.64 -10.14
CA ILE A 197 6.42 10.38 -9.33
C ILE A 197 6.89 9.54 -8.13
N LEU A 198 5.96 8.86 -7.45
CA LEU A 198 6.30 7.97 -6.33
C LEU A 198 7.16 6.78 -6.78
N ALA A 199 6.83 6.15 -7.90
CA ALA A 199 7.58 5.01 -8.42
C ALA A 199 9.05 5.39 -8.65
N GLU A 200 9.30 6.54 -9.30
CA GLU A 200 10.66 7.03 -9.52
C GLU A 200 11.43 7.28 -8.23
N GLU A 201 10.82 7.98 -7.26
CA GLU A 201 11.49 8.26 -5.99
C GLU A 201 11.79 6.98 -5.21
N ILE A 202 10.81 6.09 -5.11
CA ILE A 202 10.94 4.84 -4.37
C ILE A 202 12.04 3.98 -5.02
N GLN A 203 12.06 3.92 -6.36
CA GLN A 203 13.09 3.19 -7.10
C GLN A 203 14.48 3.80 -6.87
N TYR A 204 14.62 5.14 -6.96
CA TYR A 204 15.87 5.83 -6.66
C TYR A 204 16.40 5.47 -5.26
N ARG A 205 15.55 5.54 -4.22
CA ARG A 205 15.94 5.18 -2.86
C ARG A 205 16.27 3.70 -2.70
N LYS A 206 15.52 2.82 -3.37
CA LYS A 206 15.79 1.39 -3.39
C LYS A 206 17.20 1.13 -3.91
N ASP A 207 17.59 1.78 -5.02
CA ASP A 207 18.89 1.60 -5.66
C ASP A 207 20.04 2.10 -4.79
N GLN A 208 19.87 3.28 -4.16
CA GLN A 208 20.86 3.82 -3.20
C GLN A 208 21.14 2.82 -2.07
N HIS A 209 20.09 2.29 -1.42
CA HIS A 209 20.27 1.34 -0.33
C HIS A 209 20.71 -0.05 -0.79
N SER A 210 20.35 -0.46 -2.02
CA SER A 210 20.81 -1.71 -2.60
C SER A 210 22.32 -1.69 -2.81
N ALA A 211 22.88 -0.57 -3.29
CA ALA A 211 24.32 -0.39 -3.44
C ALA A 211 25.05 -0.43 -2.07
N ASP A 212 24.40 0.04 -1.02
CA ASP A 212 24.95 0.05 0.34
C ASP A 212 24.92 -1.34 1.03
N VAL A 213 24.24 -2.36 0.49
CA VAL A 213 24.13 -3.70 1.11
C VAL A 213 25.49 -4.34 1.38
N PHE A 214 26.41 -4.19 0.43
CA PHE A 214 27.76 -4.78 0.47
C PHE A 214 28.86 -3.74 0.74
N LYS A 215 28.47 -2.48 0.99
CA LYS A 215 29.42 -1.39 1.21
C LYS A 215 30.23 -1.60 2.48
N ASN A 216 31.52 -1.27 2.42
CA ASN A 216 32.48 -1.40 3.51
C ASN A 216 32.68 -2.86 3.98
N ARG A 217 32.42 -3.85 3.12
CA ARG A 217 32.74 -5.26 3.37
C ARG A 217 33.46 -5.83 2.16
N ASP A 218 34.33 -6.81 2.40
CA ASP A 218 34.74 -7.69 1.31
C ASP A 218 33.52 -8.50 0.88
N GLN A 219 33.06 -8.25 -0.35
CA GLN A 219 31.85 -8.87 -0.86
C GLN A 219 32.00 -10.39 -0.98
N GLN A 220 33.19 -10.87 -1.36
CA GLN A 220 33.43 -12.29 -1.56
C GLN A 220 33.45 -13.03 -0.22
N GLU A 221 34.14 -12.50 0.78
CA GLU A 221 34.14 -13.03 2.15
C GLU A 221 32.72 -13.09 2.72
N TYR A 222 31.96 -12.01 2.60
CA TYR A 222 30.59 -11.97 3.11
C TYR A 222 29.65 -12.96 2.39
N LEU A 223 29.82 -13.16 1.08
CA LEU A 223 29.06 -14.16 0.33
C LEU A 223 29.40 -15.59 0.78
N TYR A 224 30.66 -15.88 1.09
CA TYR A 224 31.04 -17.18 1.67
C TYR A 224 30.40 -17.40 3.04
N GLU A 225 30.40 -16.39 3.92
CA GLU A 225 29.72 -16.50 5.22
C GLU A 225 28.21 -16.77 5.08
N LEU A 226 27.57 -16.14 4.08
CA LEU A 226 26.15 -16.35 3.78
C LEU A 226 25.92 -17.76 3.21
N LEU A 227 26.81 -18.24 2.35
CA LEU A 227 26.75 -19.58 1.77
C LEU A 227 26.83 -20.64 2.88
N ASP A 228 27.73 -20.48 3.85
CA ASP A 228 27.87 -21.40 4.99
C ASP A 228 26.61 -21.44 5.88
N LYS A 229 25.92 -20.30 6.01
CA LYS A 229 24.67 -20.17 6.78
C LYS A 229 23.42 -20.50 5.97
N SER A 230 23.56 -20.75 4.67
CA SER A 230 22.44 -20.95 3.76
C SER A 230 21.71 -22.26 4.01
N LYS A 231 20.40 -22.26 3.75
CA LYS A 231 19.51 -23.42 3.93
C LYS A 231 18.65 -23.60 2.69
N LEU A 232 18.09 -24.78 2.47
CA LEU A 232 17.18 -25.04 1.35
C LEU A 232 15.85 -24.28 1.47
N PHE A 233 15.57 -23.71 2.64
CA PHE A 233 14.40 -22.90 2.90
C PHE A 233 14.66 -21.88 4.02
N LEU A 234 13.89 -20.80 4.02
CA LEU A 234 13.93 -19.77 5.04
C LEU A 234 12.57 -19.70 5.73
N HIS A 235 12.55 -19.83 7.06
CA HIS A 235 11.36 -19.56 7.85
C HIS A 235 11.26 -18.06 8.13
N ILE A 236 10.15 -17.45 7.71
CA ILE A 236 9.79 -16.06 7.98
C ILE A 236 8.69 -16.11 9.03
N GLU A 237 9.04 -15.79 10.27
CA GLU A 237 8.11 -15.78 11.39
C GLU A 237 7.01 -14.74 11.22
N ASP A 238 5.82 -15.04 11.73
CA ASP A 238 4.73 -14.06 11.79
C ASP A 238 5.10 -12.87 12.69
N PRO A 239 4.59 -11.66 12.37
CA PRO A 239 4.69 -10.52 13.27
C PRO A 239 4.07 -10.86 14.63
N GLN A 240 4.87 -10.83 15.69
CA GLN A 240 4.38 -11.11 17.05
C GLN A 240 3.42 -9.99 17.52
N PRO A 241 2.19 -10.31 17.97
CA PRO A 241 1.29 -9.31 18.52
C PRO A 241 1.87 -8.64 19.78
N GLU A 242 1.59 -7.35 19.97
CA GLU A 242 2.24 -6.41 20.92
C GLU A 242 2.22 -6.76 22.42
N THR A 243 1.63 -7.89 22.85
CA THR A 243 1.42 -8.16 24.29
C THR A 243 2.72 -8.36 25.10
N SER A 244 3.88 -8.53 24.47
CA SER A 244 5.14 -8.78 25.19
C SER A 244 6.09 -7.56 25.37
N LYS A 245 5.95 -6.49 24.58
CA LYS A 245 6.85 -5.31 24.70
C LYS A 245 6.42 -4.33 25.79
N LYS A 246 5.13 -4.01 25.89
CA LYS A 246 4.59 -3.15 26.96
C LYS A 246 4.67 -3.82 28.34
N ALA A 247 4.55 -5.15 28.41
CA ALA A 247 4.71 -5.91 29.66
C ALA A 247 6.17 -5.91 30.18
N LYS A 248 7.17 -6.06 29.29
CA LYS A 248 8.60 -6.02 29.66
C LYS A 248 9.07 -4.62 30.09
N MET A 249 8.50 -3.54 29.52
CA MET A 249 8.81 -2.17 29.98
C MET A 249 8.18 -1.84 31.34
N LYS A 250 6.96 -2.32 31.64
CA LYS A 250 6.34 -2.15 32.97
C LYS A 250 7.09 -2.91 34.07
N GLN A 251 7.57 -4.13 33.80
CA GLN A 251 8.36 -4.88 34.78
C GLN A 251 9.75 -4.29 35.07
N LYS A 252 10.36 -3.57 34.11
CA LYS A 252 11.63 -2.85 34.35
C LYS A 252 11.46 -1.56 35.16
N LYS A 253 10.31 -0.88 35.09
CA LYS A 253 10.01 0.30 35.92
C LYS A 253 9.69 -0.08 37.38
N ASN A 254 8.97 -1.18 37.61
CA ASN A 254 8.60 -1.62 38.97
C ASN A 254 9.73 -2.33 39.74
N LYS A 255 10.91 -2.53 39.14
CA LYS A 255 12.12 -3.04 39.84
C LYS A 255 13.13 -1.93 40.19
N ARG A 256 12.77 -0.66 39.96
CA ARG A 256 13.60 0.52 40.29
C ARG A 256 12.88 1.49 41.25
N THR A 257 11.91 0.99 42.01
CA THR A 257 11.30 1.70 43.15
C THR A 257 11.54 0.87 44.40
#